data_AF-A0A963FTY5-F1
#
_entry.id   AF-A0A963FTY5-F1
#
_cell.length_a   1.000
_cell.length_b   1.000
_cell.length_c   1.000
_cell.angle_alpha   90.00
_cell.angle_beta   90.00
_cell.angle_gamma   90.00
#
_symmetry.space_group_name_H-M   'P 1'
#
loop_
_entity.id
_entity.type
_entity.pdbx_description
1 polymer ?
#
loop_
_entity_poly.entity_id
_entity_poly.type
_entity_poly.pdbx_seq_one_letter_code
_entity_poly.pdbx_strand_id
1 'polypeptide(L)'
;MSNSSSLAGRHVVVTRPAEQAGKLSGEIEARGGIAVRFPVLAIFDTDRPEALQAAAAGIDAYDYAVFVSPNAAEKALGTICASRAWPENVVACAMGETSARAIAGFGVAHI
;
A
#
# COMPACT_ATOMS: atom_id res chain seq x y z
N MET A 1 -20.41 4.98 24.83
CA MET A 1 -21.22 4.17 23.90
C MET A 1 -21.07 4.80 22.52
N SER A 2 -20.28 4.19 21.63
CA SER A 2 -20.07 4.74 20.28
C SER A 2 -21.34 4.52 19.45
N ASN A 3 -21.83 5.58 18.80
CA ASN A 3 -22.99 5.53 17.91
C ASN A 3 -22.72 4.54 16.76
N SER A 4 -23.25 3.31 16.87
CA SER A 4 -23.10 2.25 15.87
C SER A 4 -23.80 2.54 14.54
N SER A 5 -24.47 3.70 14.44
CA SER A 5 -25.31 4.12 13.33
C SER A 5 -24.93 5.50 12.77
N SER A 6 -23.68 5.95 12.96
CA SER A 6 -23.25 7.29 12.52
C SER A 6 -23.43 7.55 11.02
N LEU A 7 -23.54 6.51 10.19
CA LEU A 7 -23.79 6.58 8.75
C LEU A 7 -25.17 6.08 8.32
N ALA A 8 -26.11 5.87 9.26
CA ALA A 8 -27.43 5.33 8.96
C ALA A 8 -28.12 6.04 7.78
N GLY A 9 -28.53 5.23 6.78
CA GLY A 9 -29.23 5.71 5.58
C GLY A 9 -28.37 6.51 4.59
N ARG A 10 -27.07 6.68 4.84
CA ARG A 10 -26.15 7.35 3.91
C ARG A 10 -25.61 6.37 2.89
N HIS A 11 -25.69 6.76 1.62
CA HIS A 11 -25.01 6.08 0.52
C HIS A 11 -23.63 6.72 0.34
N VAL A 12 -22.59 5.91 0.37
CA VAL A 12 -21.20 6.38 0.21
C VAL A 12 -20.60 5.68 -1.00
N VAL A 13 -20.22 6.47 -2.01
CA VAL A 13 -19.57 5.94 -3.22
C VAL A 13 -18.11 5.65 -2.90
N VAL A 14 -17.70 4.40 -3.06
CA VAL A 14 -16.34 3.93 -2.82
C VAL A 14 -15.63 3.77 -4.17
N THR A 15 -14.70 4.68 -4.46
CA THR A 15 -14.01 4.76 -5.76
C THR A 15 -12.66 4.05 -5.82
N ARG A 16 -12.27 3.37 -4.73
CA ARG A 16 -11.02 2.62 -4.64
C ARG A 16 -10.95 1.46 -5.65
N PRO A 17 -9.74 0.98 -6.00
CA PRO A 17 -9.59 -0.26 -6.75
C PRO A 17 -10.43 -1.39 -6.14
N ALA A 18 -11.03 -2.23 -6.99
CA ALA A 18 -12.00 -3.23 -6.57
C ALA A 18 -11.48 -4.12 -5.43
N GLU A 19 -10.23 -4.59 -5.56
CA GLU A 19 -9.54 -5.44 -4.59
C GLU A 19 -9.25 -4.73 -3.25
N GLN A 20 -9.22 -3.39 -3.24
CA GLN A 20 -8.86 -2.57 -2.09
C GLN A 20 -10.06 -1.86 -1.45
N ALA A 21 -11.24 -1.98 -2.05
CA ALA A 21 -12.48 -1.34 -1.58
C ALA A 21 -13.11 -2.06 -0.38
N GLY A 22 -12.78 -3.33 -0.16
CA GLY A 22 -13.44 -4.20 0.82
C GLY A 22 -13.42 -3.65 2.24
N LYS A 23 -12.22 -3.32 2.76
CA LYS A 23 -12.07 -2.82 4.14
C LYS A 23 -12.90 -1.57 4.40
N LEU A 24 -12.80 -0.56 3.53
CA LEU A 24 -13.54 0.69 3.68
C LEU A 24 -15.06 0.47 3.54
N SER A 25 -15.48 -0.40 2.62
CA SER A 25 -16.90 -0.74 2.47
C SER A 25 -17.46 -1.37 3.74
N GLY A 26 -16.76 -2.34 4.31
CA GLY A 26 -17.16 -2.97 5.57
C GLY A 26 -17.19 -2.01 6.75
N GLU A 27 -16.24 -1.05 6.81
CA GLU A 27 -16.26 0.00 7.84
C GLU A 27 -17.44 0.96 7.71
N ILE A 28 -17.89 1.25 6.48
CA ILE A 28 -19.10 2.06 6.21
C ILE A 28 -20.35 1.29 6.64
N GLU A 29 -20.47 0.03 6.20
CA GLU A 29 -21.60 -0.85 6.49
C GLU A 29 -21.74 -1.10 8.01
N ALA A 30 -20.63 -1.34 8.71
CA ALA A 30 -20.59 -1.50 10.16
C ALA A 30 -21.06 -0.26 10.95
N ARG A 31 -21.17 0.90 10.29
CA ARG A 31 -21.69 2.16 10.87
C ARG A 31 -23.11 2.49 10.38
N GLY A 32 -23.79 1.54 9.73
CA GLY A 32 -25.15 1.67 9.22
C GLY A 32 -25.26 2.33 7.85
N GLY A 33 -24.13 2.61 7.18
CA GLY A 33 -24.11 3.17 5.83
C GLY A 33 -24.29 2.10 4.75
N ILE A 34 -24.46 2.56 3.51
CA ILE A 34 -24.54 1.72 2.31
C ILE A 34 -23.34 2.05 1.43
N ALA A 35 -22.40 1.12 1.32
CA ALA A 35 -21.22 1.28 0.47
C ALA A 35 -21.56 0.95 -1.00
N VAL A 36 -21.59 1.98 -1.85
CA VAL A 36 -21.76 1.82 -3.30
C VAL A 36 -20.39 1.66 -3.92
N ARG A 37 -19.96 0.42 -4.18
CA ARG A 37 -18.66 0.15 -4.80
C ARG A 37 -18.69 0.56 -6.27
N PHE A 38 -17.86 1.54 -6.62
CA PHE A 38 -17.74 2.09 -7.97
C PHE A 38 -16.26 2.32 -8.30
N PRO A 39 -15.49 1.25 -8.57
CA PRO A 39 -14.05 1.37 -8.80
C PRO A 39 -13.74 2.26 -10.00
N VAL A 40 -12.94 3.31 -9.81
CA VAL A 40 -12.49 4.21 -10.90
C VAL A 40 -10.98 4.11 -11.16
N LEU A 41 -10.30 3.22 -10.44
CA LEU A 41 -8.87 2.98 -10.52
C LEU A 41 -8.61 1.48 -10.59
N ALA A 42 -7.57 1.10 -11.33
CA ALA A 42 -7.01 -0.23 -11.35
C ALA A 42 -5.50 -0.13 -11.10
N ILE A 43 -4.94 -1.17 -10.47
CA ILE A 43 -3.52 -1.24 -10.14
C ILE A 43 -2.88 -2.26 -11.08
N PHE A 44 -1.89 -1.83 -11.83
CA PHE A 44 -1.12 -2.68 -12.73
C PHE A 44 0.35 -2.66 -12.34
N ASP A 45 1.11 -3.62 -12.86
CA ASP A 45 2.56 -3.53 -12.83
C ASP A 45 3.06 -2.38 -13.72
N THR A 46 4.27 -1.92 -13.45
CA THR A 46 4.93 -0.94 -14.31
C THR A 46 5.27 -1.58 -15.66
N ASP A 47 5.13 -0.79 -16.72
CA ASP A 47 5.60 -1.10 -18.06
C ASP A 47 7.13 -1.02 -18.21
N ARG A 48 7.85 -0.57 -17.17
CA ARG A 48 9.31 -0.46 -17.12
C ARG A 48 9.93 -1.29 -15.99
N PRO A 49 9.79 -2.62 -16.02
CA PRO A 49 10.37 -3.49 -15.00
C PRO A 49 11.90 -3.35 -14.93
N GLU A 50 12.57 -3.08 -16.05
CA GLU A 50 14.03 -2.93 -16.12
C GLU A 50 14.56 -1.76 -15.27
N ALA A 51 13.79 -0.66 -15.17
CA ALA A 51 14.18 0.47 -14.34
C ALA A 51 14.14 0.12 -12.85
N LEU A 52 13.12 -0.65 -12.43
CA LEU A 52 13.02 -1.16 -11.07
C LEU A 52 14.15 -2.16 -10.76
N GLN A 53 14.47 -3.04 -11.70
CA GLN A 53 15.56 -4.01 -11.54
C GLN A 53 16.94 -3.32 -11.43
N ALA A 54 17.18 -2.30 -12.24
CA ALA A 54 18.41 -1.51 -12.16
C ALA A 54 18.54 -0.77 -10.82
N ALA A 55 17.44 -0.16 -10.35
CA ALA A 55 17.40 0.48 -9.04
C ALA A 55 17.59 -0.53 -7.90
N ALA A 56 17.01 -1.73 -8.00
CA ALA A 56 17.18 -2.82 -7.04
C ALA A 56 18.62 -3.32 -6.98
N ALA A 57 19.29 -3.43 -8.13
CA ALA A 57 20.70 -3.83 -8.20
C ALA A 57 21.63 -2.79 -7.55
N GLY A 58 21.33 -1.50 -7.73
CA GLY A 58 22.12 -0.38 -7.19
C GLY A 58 21.64 0.18 -5.85
N ILE A 59 20.73 -0.51 -5.15
CA ILE A 59 20.04 0.07 -3.98
C ILE A 59 20.99 0.48 -2.85
N ASP A 60 22.14 -0.18 -2.71
CA ASP A 60 23.17 0.14 -1.69
C ASP A 60 23.78 1.54 -1.85
N ALA A 61 23.65 2.15 -3.03
CA ALA A 61 24.22 3.46 -3.33
C ALA A 61 23.35 4.63 -2.82
N TYR A 62 22.19 4.35 -2.23
CA TYR A 62 21.27 5.36 -1.69
C TYR A 62 21.28 5.33 -0.16
N ASP A 63 21.07 6.47 0.48
CA ASP A 63 20.86 6.52 1.94
C ASP A 63 19.39 6.25 2.32
N TYR A 64 18.45 6.56 1.40
CA TYR A 64 17.01 6.49 1.62
C TYR A 64 16.27 5.89 0.43
N ALA A 65 15.26 5.06 0.71
CA ALA A 65 14.29 4.57 -0.25
C ALA A 65 12.88 4.92 0.21
N VAL A 66 12.15 5.76 -0.55
CA VAL A 66 10.84 6.30 -0.16
C VAL A 66 9.70 5.55 -0.86
N PHE A 67 8.80 4.94 -0.09
CA PHE A 67 7.65 4.21 -0.60
C PHE A 67 6.36 5.02 -0.41
N VAL A 68 5.83 5.52 -1.53
CA VAL A 68 4.72 6.49 -1.54
C VAL A 68 3.34 5.88 -1.31
N SER A 69 3.21 4.55 -1.42
CA SER A 69 1.97 3.83 -1.15
C SER A 69 2.25 2.37 -0.77
N PRO A 70 1.29 1.66 -0.17
CA PRO A 70 1.41 0.22 0.10
C PRO A 70 1.70 -0.57 -1.19
N ASN A 71 1.03 -0.22 -2.30
CA ASN A 71 1.24 -0.89 -3.59
C ASN A 71 2.67 -0.70 -4.12
N ALA A 72 3.24 0.50 -3.93
CA ALA A 72 4.63 0.76 -4.31
C ALA A 72 5.61 -0.05 -3.47
N ALA A 73 5.37 -0.13 -2.15
CA ALA A 73 6.16 -0.97 -1.25
C ALA A 73 6.08 -2.46 -1.65
N GLU A 74 4.88 -3.01 -1.78
CA GLU A 74 4.67 -4.42 -2.11
C GLU A 74 5.33 -4.82 -3.43
N LYS A 75 5.15 -4.02 -4.50
CA LYS A 75 5.71 -4.33 -5.82
C LYS A 75 7.24 -4.19 -5.86
N ALA A 76 7.77 -3.10 -5.28
CA ALA A 76 9.21 -2.86 -5.29
C ALA A 76 9.95 -3.83 -4.38
N LEU A 77 9.47 -4.05 -3.15
CA LEU A 77 10.10 -4.99 -2.21
C LEU A 77 9.92 -6.44 -2.66
N GLY A 78 8.80 -6.80 -3.29
CA GLY A 78 8.65 -8.10 -3.93
C GLY A 78 9.74 -8.36 -4.98
N THR A 79 10.17 -7.32 -5.69
CA THR A 79 11.26 -7.41 -6.67
C THR A 79 12.64 -7.43 -6.02
N ILE A 80 12.91 -6.49 -5.11
CA ILE A 80 14.20 -6.35 -4.43
C ILE A 80 14.48 -7.58 -3.57
N CYS A 81 13.55 -7.94 -2.67
CA CYS A 81 13.72 -9.01 -1.70
C CYS A 81 13.70 -10.41 -2.33
N ALA A 82 13.18 -10.56 -3.56
CA ALA A 82 13.28 -11.82 -4.30
C ALA A 82 14.70 -12.10 -4.82
N SER A 83 15.51 -11.07 -5.02
CA SER A 83 16.87 -11.18 -5.59
C SER A 83 17.99 -11.00 -4.56
N ARG A 84 17.70 -10.38 -3.40
CA ARG A 84 18.69 -10.03 -2.38
C ARG A 84 18.04 -9.67 -1.04
N ALA A 85 18.83 -9.62 0.03
CA ALA A 85 18.37 -9.00 1.28
C ALA A 85 18.31 -7.46 1.16
N TRP A 86 17.45 -6.85 1.99
CA TRP A 86 17.43 -5.39 2.12
C TRP A 86 18.74 -4.90 2.77
N PRO A 87 19.41 -3.90 2.20
CA PRO A 87 20.67 -3.39 2.73
C PRO A 87 20.52 -2.62 4.05
N GLU A 88 21.45 -2.84 4.98
CA GLU A 88 21.42 -2.23 6.33
C GLU A 88 21.64 -0.71 6.30
N ASN A 89 22.36 -0.19 5.30
CA ASN A 89 22.69 1.23 5.19
C ASN A 89 21.58 2.08 4.56
N VAL A 90 20.48 1.47 4.10
CA VAL A 90 19.41 2.18 3.39
C VAL A 90 18.16 2.24 4.26
N VAL A 91 17.75 3.46 4.59
CA VAL A 91 16.54 3.72 5.38
C VAL A 91 15.30 3.65 4.48
N ALA A 92 14.35 2.78 4.83
CA ALA A 92 13.10 2.61 4.10
C ALA A 92 12.02 3.56 4.62
N CYS A 93 11.75 4.66 3.94
CA CYS A 93 10.76 5.64 4.41
C CYS A 93 9.33 5.29 3.94
N ALA A 94 8.39 5.30 4.88
CA ALA A 94 6.96 5.12 4.61
C ALA A 94 6.21 6.46 4.65
N MET A 95 5.36 6.73 3.64
CA MET A 95 4.47 7.90 3.68
C MET A 95 3.37 7.82 4.76
N GLY A 96 3.11 6.63 5.30
CA GLY A 96 2.14 6.45 6.36
C GLY A 96 2.07 5.01 6.85
N GLU A 97 1.29 4.81 7.89
CA GLU A 97 1.17 3.56 8.66
C GLU A 97 0.87 2.32 7.79
N THR A 98 0.05 2.45 6.75
CA THR A 98 -0.26 1.30 5.88
C THR A 98 0.92 0.92 5.00
N SER A 99 1.70 1.90 4.52
CA SER A 99 2.94 1.64 3.79
C SER A 99 4.01 1.06 4.72
N ALA A 100 4.12 1.55 5.96
CA ALA A 100 5.06 1.02 6.95
C ALA A 100 4.81 -0.46 7.25
N ARG A 101 3.55 -0.86 7.40
CA ARG A 101 3.17 -2.28 7.55
C ARG A 101 3.50 -3.11 6.33
N ALA A 102 3.27 -2.58 5.13
CA ALA A 102 3.64 -3.27 3.90
C ALA A 102 5.15 -3.52 3.86
N ILE A 103 5.97 -2.51 4.17
CA ILE A 103 7.43 -2.62 4.26
C ILE A 103 7.85 -3.67 5.29
N ALA A 104 7.30 -3.60 6.51
CA ALA A 104 7.60 -4.55 7.58
C ALA A 104 7.24 -6.00 7.22
N GLY A 105 6.21 -6.21 6.38
CA GLY A 105 5.83 -7.53 5.86
C GLY A 105 6.93 -8.22 5.06
N PHE A 106 7.90 -7.47 4.52
CA PHE A 106 9.08 -8.00 3.83
C PHE A 106 10.31 -8.15 4.75
N GLY A 107 10.14 -8.00 6.07
CA GLY A 107 11.25 -8.09 7.03
C GLY A 107 12.18 -6.87 7.02
N VAL A 108 11.78 -5.77 6.37
CA VAL A 108 12.54 -4.52 6.36
C VAL A 108 12.23 -3.74 7.64
N ALA A 109 13.20 -3.68 8.54
CA ALA A 109 13.03 -3.13 9.89
C ALA A 109 13.57 -1.70 10.06
N HIS A 110 14.38 -1.22 9.12
CA HIS A 110 15.01 0.11 9.20
C HIS A 110 14.11 1.14 8.50
N ILE A 111 13.13 1.68 9.24
CA ILE A 111 12.09 2.61 8.76
C ILE A 111 12.24 3.97 9.42
#